data_AF-A0A8H3G5L1-F1
#
_entry.id   AF-A0A8H3G5L1-F1
#
_cell.length_a   1.000
_cell.length_b   1.000
_cell.length_c   1.000
_cell.angle_alpha   90.00
_cell.angle_beta   90.00
_cell.angle_gamma   90.00
#
_symmetry.space_group_name_H-M   'P 1'
#
loop_
_entity.id
_entity.type
_entity.pdbx_description
1 polymer ?
#
loop_
_entity_poly.entity_id
_entity_poly.type
_entity_poly.pdbx_seq_one_letter_code
_entity_poly.pdbx_strand_id
1 'polypeptide(L)'
;MGAFPPSEPTKKRFVSEMVAWSGKAGEYPNGDPELHHVAGSLFAEEGEPYEAERHLALGTKDSAEQLAKVEYEWYAQDESYTAALYAARAVFPYLLTSNLRSANKAYLIFTSRLSSSSKSLSVQEVSSTSSDMRVYPSLPLLNFLGLLLLAVQRGSPDLYKQLAKHYAPYVKEVGTWDDALAQIGEMYFGIRIPRPGNPLMDMLGGMMFGGSPKPKPKKVDAPVPPAVD
;
A
#
# COMPACT_ATOMS: atom_id res chain seq x y z
N MET A 1 -7.07 15.67 -24.94
CA MET A 1 -5.71 15.40 -24.40
C MET A 1 -4.82 14.69 -25.42
N GLY A 2 -5.29 13.69 -26.17
CA GLY A 2 -4.47 12.95 -27.16
C GLY A 2 -3.94 13.73 -28.38
N ALA A 3 -4.11 15.06 -28.45
CA ALA A 3 -3.53 15.90 -29.49
C ALA A 3 -2.22 16.59 -29.05
N PHE A 4 -1.84 16.44 -27.77
CA PHE A 4 -0.57 16.95 -27.27
C PHE A 4 0.59 16.08 -27.79
N PRO A 5 1.68 16.67 -28.31
CA PRO A 5 2.90 15.94 -28.61
C PRO A 5 3.47 15.24 -27.35
N PRO A 6 4.13 14.07 -27.50
CA PRO A 6 4.68 13.30 -26.37
C PRO A 6 5.62 14.08 -25.44
N SER A 7 6.18 15.20 -25.88
CA SER A 7 7.14 16.02 -25.12
C SER A 7 6.68 17.46 -24.85
N GLU A 8 5.38 17.75 -24.99
CA GLU A 8 4.87 19.12 -24.77
C GLU A 8 5.09 19.57 -23.30
N PRO A 9 5.91 20.60 -23.04
CA PRO A 9 6.23 21.04 -21.67
C PRO A 9 5.01 21.53 -20.89
N THR A 10 3.99 22.04 -21.58
CA THR A 10 2.78 22.58 -20.94
C THR A 10 1.75 21.51 -20.58
N LYS A 11 1.92 20.26 -21.02
CA LYS A 11 0.94 19.18 -20.83
C LYS A 11 0.65 18.87 -19.36
N LYS A 12 1.69 18.69 -18.53
CA LYS A 12 1.51 18.41 -17.09
C LYS A 12 0.72 19.53 -16.39
N ARG A 13 1.03 20.79 -16.75
CA ARG A 13 0.30 21.97 -16.25
C ARG A 13 -1.15 21.96 -16.73
N PHE A 14 -1.40 21.72 -18.02
CA PHE A 14 -2.75 21.65 -18.58
C PHE A 14 -3.59 20.58 -17.87
N VAL A 15 -3.05 19.36 -17.72
CA VAL A 15 -3.73 18.26 -17.01
C VAL A 15 -4.05 18.66 -15.57
N SER A 16 -3.09 19.27 -14.86
CA SER A 16 -3.31 19.73 -13.49
C SER A 16 -4.40 20.80 -13.40
N GLU A 17 -4.43 21.77 -14.30
CA GLU A 17 -5.45 22.83 -14.33
C GLU A 17 -6.83 22.27 -14.67
N MET A 18 -6.90 21.33 -15.62
CA MET A 18 -8.13 20.66 -16.04
C MET A 18 -8.73 19.81 -14.91
N VAL A 19 -7.92 19.01 -14.22
CA VAL A 19 -8.35 18.21 -13.06
C VAL A 19 -8.76 19.10 -11.89
N ALA A 20 -8.02 20.18 -11.62
CA ALA A 20 -8.38 21.13 -10.57
C ALA A 20 -9.70 21.87 -10.89
N TRP A 21 -9.93 22.20 -12.17
CA TRP A 21 -11.19 22.78 -12.61
C TRP A 21 -12.36 21.81 -12.43
N SER A 22 -12.20 20.54 -12.84
CA SER A 22 -13.27 19.55 -12.70
C SER A 22 -13.59 19.26 -11.23
N GLY A 23 -12.59 19.33 -10.34
CA GLY A 23 -12.83 19.20 -8.89
C GLY A 23 -13.60 20.36 -8.27
N LYS A 24 -13.49 21.57 -8.85
CA LYS A 24 -14.24 22.76 -8.39
C LYS A 24 -15.64 22.86 -9.01
N ALA A 25 -15.79 22.41 -10.25
CA ALA A 25 -17.01 22.56 -11.03
C ALA A 25 -17.90 21.30 -11.04
N GLY A 26 -17.36 20.15 -10.65
CA GLY A 26 -18.02 18.85 -10.69
C GLY A 26 -18.38 18.29 -9.31
N GLU A 27 -18.84 17.04 -9.30
CA GLU A 27 -19.28 16.33 -8.10
C GLU A 27 -18.13 15.77 -7.26
N TYR A 28 -16.98 15.54 -7.89
CA TYR A 28 -15.83 14.87 -7.28
C TYR A 28 -14.79 15.90 -6.85
N PRO A 29 -14.60 16.18 -5.54
CA PRO A 29 -13.73 17.25 -5.08
C PRO A 29 -12.24 17.06 -5.44
N ASN A 30 -11.84 15.82 -5.73
CA ASN A 30 -10.48 15.48 -6.13
C ASN A 30 -10.28 15.49 -7.66
N GLY A 31 -11.29 15.90 -8.43
CA GLY A 31 -11.30 15.85 -9.88
C GLY A 31 -12.16 14.72 -10.44
N ASP A 32 -12.63 14.90 -11.67
CA ASP A 32 -13.45 13.93 -12.38
C ASP A 32 -12.71 12.60 -12.65
N PRO A 33 -13.26 11.44 -12.28
CA PRO A 33 -12.62 10.13 -12.46
C PRO A 33 -12.33 9.75 -13.92
N GLU A 34 -13.14 10.21 -14.88
CA GLU A 34 -12.90 9.92 -16.30
C GLU A 34 -11.72 10.74 -16.82
N LEU A 35 -11.62 12.02 -16.44
CA LEU A 35 -10.46 12.85 -16.72
C LEU A 35 -9.18 12.28 -16.10
N HIS A 36 -9.25 11.77 -14.86
CA HIS A 36 -8.15 11.06 -14.22
C HIS A 36 -7.76 9.80 -15.00
N HIS A 37 -8.73 8.98 -15.42
CA HIS A 37 -8.44 7.78 -16.20
C HIS A 37 -7.72 8.09 -17.51
N VAL A 38 -8.21 9.08 -18.26
CA VAL A 38 -7.61 9.49 -19.55
C VAL A 38 -6.22 10.07 -19.34
N ALA A 39 -6.04 10.98 -18.38
CA ALA A 39 -4.73 11.56 -18.08
C ALA A 39 -3.71 10.49 -17.67
N GLY A 40 -4.11 9.59 -16.77
CA GLY A 40 -3.25 8.51 -16.30
C GLY A 40 -2.87 7.51 -17.39
N SER A 41 -3.80 7.21 -18.30
CA SER A 41 -3.54 6.32 -19.45
C SER A 41 -2.57 6.95 -20.44
N LEU A 42 -2.66 8.26 -20.69
CA LEU A 42 -1.71 8.98 -21.54
C LEU A 42 -0.31 9.00 -20.93
N PHE A 43 -0.18 9.28 -19.63
CA PHE A 43 1.12 9.22 -18.97
C PHE A 43 1.71 7.80 -18.95
N ALA A 44 0.87 6.77 -18.87
CA ALA A 44 1.29 5.39 -19.00
C ALA A 44 1.90 5.10 -20.39
N GLU A 45 1.23 5.51 -21.46
CA GLU A 45 1.70 5.36 -22.84
C GLU A 45 3.03 6.08 -23.10
N GLU A 46 3.27 7.18 -22.39
CA GLU A 46 4.49 8.00 -22.50
C GLU A 46 5.64 7.53 -21.62
N GLY A 47 5.44 6.49 -20.80
CA GLY A 47 6.48 5.99 -19.89
C GLY A 47 6.72 6.88 -18.66
N GLU A 48 5.68 7.60 -18.19
CA GLU A 48 5.70 8.44 -17.00
C GLU A 48 4.90 7.77 -15.85
N PRO A 49 5.41 6.69 -15.25
CA PRO A 49 4.60 5.85 -14.36
C PRO A 49 4.19 6.54 -13.06
N TYR A 50 5.00 7.47 -12.55
CA TYR A 50 4.64 8.27 -11.36
C TYR A 50 3.42 9.17 -11.61
N GLU A 51 3.34 9.80 -12.78
CA GLU A 51 2.19 10.62 -13.15
C GLU A 51 0.97 9.74 -13.43
N ALA A 52 1.18 8.59 -14.09
CA ALA A 52 0.13 7.61 -14.32
C ALA A 52 -0.48 7.13 -13.00
N GLU A 53 0.33 6.73 -12.01
CA GLU A 53 -0.12 6.29 -10.68
C GLU A 53 -1.02 7.33 -10.01
N ARG A 54 -0.56 8.59 -9.96
CA ARG A 54 -1.28 9.70 -9.32
C ARG A 54 -2.69 9.87 -9.89
N HIS A 55 -2.83 9.70 -11.20
CA HIS A 55 -4.12 9.88 -11.87
C HIS A 55 -4.97 8.61 -11.83
N LEU A 56 -4.41 7.43 -12.11
CA LEU A 56 -5.16 6.17 -12.17
C LEU A 56 -5.71 5.75 -10.80
N ALA A 57 -5.06 6.13 -9.70
CA ALA A 57 -5.58 5.90 -8.34
C ALA A 57 -6.94 6.58 -8.08
N LEU A 58 -7.20 7.70 -8.76
CA LEU A 58 -8.43 8.51 -8.65
C LEU A 58 -9.38 8.33 -9.84
N GLY A 59 -9.05 7.43 -10.76
CA GLY A 59 -9.80 7.24 -11.99
C GLY A 59 -11.01 6.30 -11.86
N THR A 60 -11.50 5.83 -13.00
CA THR A 60 -12.62 4.89 -13.09
C THR A 60 -12.26 3.45 -12.67
N LYS A 61 -13.25 2.54 -12.68
CA LYS A 61 -13.07 1.09 -12.47
C LYS A 61 -12.05 0.42 -13.41
N ASP A 62 -11.78 1.03 -14.57
CA ASP A 62 -10.87 0.49 -15.57
C ASP A 62 -9.42 0.91 -15.30
N SER A 63 -9.24 1.99 -14.51
CA SER A 63 -7.92 2.49 -14.11
C SER A 63 -7.12 1.49 -13.28
N ALA A 64 -7.77 0.64 -12.49
CA ALA A 64 -7.09 -0.38 -11.69
C ALA A 64 -6.36 -1.42 -12.55
N GLU A 65 -6.93 -1.75 -13.70
CA GLU A 65 -6.26 -2.62 -14.67
C GLU A 65 -5.07 -1.92 -15.31
N GLN A 66 -5.26 -0.65 -15.72
CA GLN A 66 -4.18 0.11 -16.33
C GLN A 66 -3.01 0.33 -15.36
N LEU A 67 -3.29 0.66 -14.09
CA LEU A 67 -2.24 0.87 -13.08
C LEU A 67 -1.46 -0.42 -12.82
N ALA A 68 -2.15 -1.55 -12.70
CA ALA A 68 -1.48 -2.84 -12.54
C ALA A 68 -0.61 -3.23 -13.75
N LYS A 69 -1.00 -2.83 -14.97
CA LYS A 69 -0.18 -3.03 -16.18
C LYS A 69 1.07 -2.16 -16.13
N VAL A 70 0.93 -0.87 -15.85
CA VAL A 70 2.04 0.09 -15.72
C VAL A 70 3.07 -0.39 -14.72
N GLU A 71 2.63 -0.72 -13.50
CA GLU A 71 3.54 -1.16 -12.44
C GLU A 71 4.18 -2.52 -12.77
N TYR A 72 3.48 -3.41 -13.48
CA TYR A 72 4.06 -4.68 -13.93
C TYR A 72 5.10 -4.50 -15.04
N GLU A 73 4.85 -3.61 -16.00
CA GLU A 73 5.78 -3.29 -17.09
C GLU A 73 7.03 -2.57 -16.57
N TRP A 74 6.87 -1.78 -15.51
CA TRP A 74 7.99 -1.18 -14.81
C TRP A 74 8.80 -2.22 -14.03
N TYR A 75 8.13 -3.09 -13.27
CA TYR A 75 8.75 -4.24 -12.61
C TYR A 75 9.56 -5.12 -13.58
N ALA A 76 9.06 -5.34 -14.80
CA ALA A 76 9.73 -6.21 -15.78
C ALA A 76 11.12 -5.71 -16.20
N GLN A 77 11.47 -4.47 -15.87
CA GLN A 77 12.77 -3.85 -16.12
C GLN A 77 13.68 -3.86 -14.88
N ASP A 78 13.23 -4.44 -13.77
CA ASP A 78 13.88 -4.47 -12.46
C ASP A 78 14.17 -5.92 -11.99
N GLU A 79 14.75 -6.09 -10.81
CA GLU A 79 15.13 -7.37 -10.24
C GLU A 79 13.89 -8.14 -9.73
N SER A 80 13.87 -9.46 -9.91
CA SER A 80 12.68 -10.30 -9.65
C SER A 80 12.13 -10.23 -8.21
N TYR A 81 12.99 -9.97 -7.22
CA TYR A 81 12.56 -9.85 -5.82
C TYR A 81 11.82 -8.54 -5.52
N THR A 82 11.90 -7.54 -6.41
CA THR A 82 11.21 -6.25 -6.26
C THR A 82 9.73 -6.30 -6.63
N ALA A 83 9.23 -7.44 -7.15
CA ALA A 83 7.85 -7.61 -7.61
C ALA A 83 6.79 -7.13 -6.59
N ALA A 84 7.03 -7.36 -5.29
CA ALA A 84 6.12 -6.91 -4.24
C ALA A 84 6.07 -5.39 -4.08
N LEU A 85 7.16 -4.68 -4.40
CA LEU A 85 7.23 -3.21 -4.33
C LEU A 85 6.32 -2.59 -5.39
N TYR A 86 6.41 -3.06 -6.62
CA TYR A 86 5.55 -2.63 -7.72
C TYR A 86 4.09 -3.04 -7.53
N ALA A 87 3.85 -4.25 -7.01
CA ALA A 87 2.49 -4.67 -6.63
C ALA A 87 1.89 -3.74 -5.57
N ALA A 88 2.68 -3.30 -4.57
CA ALA A 88 2.22 -2.36 -3.55
C ALA A 88 1.87 -0.99 -4.13
N ARG A 89 2.64 -0.49 -5.11
CA ARG A 89 2.33 0.76 -5.85
C ARG A 89 1.00 0.67 -6.59
N ALA A 90 0.60 -0.50 -7.08
CA ALA A 90 -0.72 -0.70 -7.67
C ALA A 90 -1.86 -0.89 -6.64
N VAL A 91 -1.56 -1.21 -5.38
CA VAL A 91 -2.54 -1.61 -4.35
C VAL A 91 -2.78 -0.52 -3.31
N PHE A 92 -1.72 0.04 -2.73
CA PHE A 92 -1.82 1.00 -1.63
C PHE A 92 -2.57 2.26 -1.99
N PRO A 93 -2.39 2.89 -3.18
CA PRO A 93 -3.17 4.08 -3.52
C PRO A 93 -4.68 3.82 -3.45
N TYR A 94 -5.13 2.65 -3.94
CA TYR A 94 -6.55 2.30 -3.86
C TYR A 94 -7.03 2.02 -2.43
N LEU A 95 -6.20 1.44 -1.57
CA LEU A 95 -6.55 1.30 -0.15
C LEU A 95 -6.62 2.66 0.54
N LEU A 96 -5.66 3.56 0.28
CA LEU A 96 -5.60 4.93 0.80
C LEU A 96 -6.78 5.80 0.33
N THR A 97 -7.39 5.47 -0.80
CA THR A 97 -8.63 6.12 -1.29
C THR A 97 -9.90 5.33 -0.98
N SER A 98 -9.86 4.39 -0.03
CA SER A 98 -11.01 3.56 0.38
C SER A 98 -11.64 2.71 -0.74
N ASN A 99 -10.87 2.35 -1.78
CA ASN A 99 -11.32 1.60 -2.94
C ASN A 99 -10.79 0.15 -2.93
N LEU A 100 -11.32 -0.67 -2.01
CA LEU A 100 -10.94 -2.08 -1.87
C LEU A 100 -11.18 -2.89 -3.15
N ARG A 101 -12.20 -2.53 -3.95
CA ARG A 101 -12.49 -3.22 -5.21
C ARG A 101 -11.35 -3.06 -6.22
N SER A 102 -10.90 -1.83 -6.43
CA SER A 102 -9.78 -1.54 -7.33
C SER A 102 -8.47 -2.11 -6.81
N ALA A 103 -8.23 -2.06 -5.50
CA ALA A 103 -7.05 -2.67 -4.88
C ALA A 103 -6.96 -4.19 -5.16
N ASN A 104 -8.08 -4.91 -4.97
CA ASN A 104 -8.16 -6.35 -5.30
C ASN A 104 -7.97 -6.62 -6.80
N LYS A 105 -8.62 -5.82 -7.67
CA LYS A 105 -8.48 -5.96 -9.13
C LYS A 105 -7.03 -5.75 -9.57
N ALA A 106 -6.37 -4.71 -9.07
CA ALA A 106 -4.99 -4.40 -9.39
C ALA A 106 -4.03 -5.52 -8.95
N TYR A 107 -4.17 -6.00 -7.70
CA TYR A 107 -3.39 -7.11 -7.17
C TYR A 107 -3.58 -8.40 -8.00
N LEU A 108 -4.83 -8.75 -8.33
CA LEU A 108 -5.13 -9.93 -9.13
C LEU A 108 -4.48 -9.86 -10.52
N ILE A 109 -4.56 -8.70 -11.18
CA ILE A 109 -3.99 -8.52 -12.53
C ILE A 109 -2.46 -8.60 -12.48
N PHE A 110 -1.84 -7.93 -11.53
CA PHE A 110 -0.39 -7.94 -11.35
C PHE A 110 0.13 -9.37 -11.09
N THR A 111 -0.47 -10.07 -10.12
CA THR A 111 -0.06 -11.43 -9.74
C THR A 111 -0.32 -12.47 -10.83
N SER A 112 -1.41 -12.31 -11.60
CA SER A 112 -1.70 -13.18 -12.74
C SER A 112 -0.64 -13.02 -13.83
N ARG A 113 -0.25 -11.77 -14.16
CA ARG A 113 0.86 -11.49 -15.10
C ARG A 113 2.19 -12.06 -14.63
N LEU A 114 2.51 -11.88 -13.35
CA LEU A 114 3.72 -12.43 -12.74
C LEU A 114 3.79 -13.95 -12.87
N SER A 115 2.68 -14.64 -12.60
CA SER A 115 2.61 -16.11 -12.73
C SER A 115 2.73 -16.60 -14.18
N SER A 116 2.18 -15.85 -15.15
CA SER A 116 2.25 -16.22 -16.57
C SER A 116 3.64 -16.02 -17.18
N SER A 117 4.41 -15.03 -16.70
CA SER A 117 5.75 -14.72 -17.23
C SER A 117 6.86 -15.56 -16.57
N SER A 118 6.69 -15.90 -15.30
CA SER A 118 7.77 -16.47 -14.48
C SER A 118 7.56 -17.97 -14.27
N LYS A 119 7.93 -18.78 -15.28
CA LYS A 119 7.81 -20.26 -15.21
C LYS A 119 8.59 -20.90 -14.06
N SER A 120 9.61 -20.22 -13.52
CA SER A 120 10.40 -20.68 -12.38
C SER A 120 9.86 -20.24 -11.01
N LEU A 121 8.86 -19.35 -10.97
CA LEU A 121 8.27 -18.89 -9.72
C LEU A 121 7.34 -19.98 -9.19
N SER A 122 7.67 -20.54 -8.02
CA SER A 122 6.79 -21.47 -7.34
C SER A 122 5.55 -20.72 -6.83
N VAL A 123 4.38 -21.15 -7.29
CA VAL A 123 3.09 -20.59 -6.87
C VAL A 123 2.27 -21.72 -6.28
N GLN A 124 1.78 -21.54 -5.06
CA GLN A 124 0.84 -22.45 -4.42
C GLN A 124 -0.52 -21.78 -4.38
N GLU A 125 -1.52 -22.40 -4.98
CA GLU A 125 -2.90 -21.93 -4.87
C GLU A 125 -3.51 -22.45 -3.57
N VAL A 126 -3.98 -21.52 -2.75
CA VAL A 126 -4.69 -21.80 -1.50
C VAL A 126 -6.11 -21.31 -1.68
N SER A 127 -7.01 -22.25 -1.94
CA SER A 127 -8.45 -21.98 -1.95
C SER A 127 -9.04 -22.24 -0.58
N SER A 128 -9.92 -21.34 -0.15
CA SER A 128 -10.75 -21.48 1.05
C SER A 128 -12.21 -21.26 0.66
N THR A 129 -13.14 -21.65 1.52
CA THR A 129 -14.59 -21.50 1.27
C THR A 129 -15.01 -20.07 0.92
N SER A 130 -14.21 -19.06 1.26
CA SER A 130 -14.53 -17.65 1.04
C SER A 130 -13.56 -16.90 0.12
N SER A 131 -12.40 -17.46 -0.23
CA SER A 131 -11.33 -16.72 -0.92
C SER A 131 -10.29 -17.64 -1.56
N ASP A 132 -9.89 -17.30 -2.79
CA ASP A 132 -8.75 -17.88 -3.48
C ASP A 132 -7.54 -16.96 -3.33
N MET A 133 -6.43 -17.48 -2.83
CA MET A 133 -5.18 -16.74 -2.67
C MET A 133 -4.01 -17.53 -3.24
N ARG A 134 -3.07 -16.82 -3.88
CA ARG A 134 -1.80 -17.39 -4.33
C ARG A 134 -0.72 -17.10 -3.30
N VAL A 135 0.05 -18.13 -2.96
CA VAL A 135 1.21 -18.05 -2.07
C VAL A 135 2.48 -18.19 -2.89
N TYR A 136 3.39 -17.25 -2.69
CA TYR A 136 4.69 -17.14 -3.35
C TYR A 136 5.79 -17.32 -2.30
N PRO A 137 6.37 -18.54 -2.14
CA PRO A 137 7.32 -18.82 -1.08
C PRO A 137 8.58 -17.92 -1.12
N SER A 138 9.00 -17.51 -2.32
CA SER A 138 10.15 -16.63 -2.53
C SER A 138 9.83 -15.13 -2.45
N LEU A 139 8.54 -14.75 -2.35
CA LEU A 139 8.10 -13.35 -2.34
C LEU A 139 7.19 -13.09 -1.12
N PRO A 140 7.74 -13.04 0.10
CA PRO A 140 6.96 -12.91 1.33
C PRO A 140 6.08 -11.65 1.35
N LEU A 141 6.59 -10.51 0.85
CA LEU A 141 5.82 -9.27 0.81
C LEU A 141 4.65 -9.30 -0.18
N LEU A 142 4.71 -10.15 -1.21
CA LEU A 142 3.56 -10.35 -2.10
C LEU A 142 2.43 -11.09 -1.36
N ASN A 143 2.78 -12.10 -0.55
CA ASN A 143 1.83 -12.79 0.33
C ASN A 143 1.24 -11.82 1.37
N PHE A 144 2.07 -10.93 1.92
CA PHE A 144 1.61 -9.87 2.82
C PHE A 144 0.53 -9.00 2.18
N LEU A 145 0.71 -8.55 0.93
CA LEU A 145 -0.30 -7.75 0.22
C LEU A 145 -1.61 -8.52 0.02
N GLY A 146 -1.55 -9.78 -0.40
CA GLY A 146 -2.74 -10.63 -0.54
C GLY A 146 -3.49 -10.81 0.78
N LEU A 147 -2.76 -11.11 1.86
CA LEU A 147 -3.33 -11.25 3.20
C LEU A 147 -3.86 -9.92 3.77
N LEU A 148 -3.22 -8.80 3.45
CA LEU A 148 -3.67 -7.46 3.85
C LEU A 148 -5.04 -7.16 3.22
N LEU A 149 -5.22 -7.45 1.94
CA LEU A 149 -6.50 -7.28 1.25
C LEU A 149 -7.61 -8.13 1.90
N LEU A 150 -7.30 -9.37 2.27
CA LEU A 150 -8.24 -10.25 3.00
C LEU A 150 -8.54 -9.72 4.41
N ALA A 151 -7.53 -9.20 5.12
CA ALA A 151 -7.72 -8.59 6.44
C ALA A 151 -8.61 -7.35 6.36
N VAL A 152 -8.40 -6.49 5.35
CA VAL A 152 -9.23 -5.31 5.07
C VAL A 152 -10.67 -5.71 4.75
N GLN A 153 -10.88 -6.73 3.92
CA GLN A 153 -12.22 -7.24 3.60
C GLN A 153 -12.97 -7.75 4.84
N ARG A 154 -12.24 -8.37 5.79
CA ARG A 154 -12.82 -8.87 7.05
C ARG A 154 -12.96 -7.79 8.12
N GLY A 155 -12.24 -6.67 8.02
CA GLY A 155 -12.24 -5.60 8.99
C GLY A 155 -11.75 -6.01 10.39
N SER A 156 -10.91 -7.04 10.51
CA SER A 156 -10.43 -7.56 11.81
C SER A 156 -9.09 -6.93 12.20
N PRO A 157 -9.04 -6.11 13.28
CA PRO A 157 -7.79 -5.50 13.74
C PRO A 157 -6.77 -6.53 14.23
N ASP A 158 -7.23 -7.66 14.76
CA ASP A 158 -6.34 -8.72 15.25
C ASP A 158 -5.63 -9.43 14.10
N LEU A 159 -6.33 -9.70 12.99
CA LEU A 159 -5.71 -10.22 11.77
C LEU A 159 -4.64 -9.26 11.25
N TYR A 160 -4.94 -7.96 11.20
CA TYR A 160 -3.96 -6.96 10.77
C TYR A 160 -2.74 -6.90 11.69
N LYS A 161 -2.92 -6.87 13.01
CA LYS A 161 -1.80 -6.87 13.98
C LYS A 161 -0.94 -8.12 13.86
N GLN A 162 -1.56 -9.29 13.71
CA GLN A 162 -0.84 -10.55 13.55
C GLN A 162 -0.03 -10.54 12.23
N LEU A 163 -0.64 -10.06 11.14
CA LEU A 163 -0.01 -9.90 9.85
C LEU A 163 1.18 -8.92 9.91
N ALA A 164 0.97 -7.72 10.45
CA ALA A 164 2.00 -6.70 10.61
C ALA A 164 3.16 -7.19 11.47
N LYS A 165 2.88 -7.91 12.56
CA LYS A 165 3.91 -8.51 13.42
C LYS A 165 4.72 -9.58 12.67
N HIS A 166 4.06 -10.47 11.93
CA HIS A 166 4.71 -11.55 11.21
C HIS A 166 5.62 -11.05 10.10
N TYR A 167 5.18 -10.02 9.35
CA TYR A 167 5.94 -9.47 8.22
C TYR A 167 6.81 -8.26 8.57
N ALA A 168 6.85 -7.83 9.83
CA ALA A 168 7.62 -6.67 10.27
C ALA A 168 9.09 -6.64 9.82
N PRO A 169 9.86 -7.75 9.84
CA PRO A 169 11.24 -7.74 9.35
C PRO A 169 11.33 -7.35 7.87
N TYR A 170 10.48 -7.96 7.04
CA TYR A 170 10.45 -7.71 5.60
C TYR A 170 9.96 -6.29 5.27
N VAL A 171 8.94 -5.79 5.98
CA VAL A 171 8.42 -4.42 5.78
C VAL A 171 9.48 -3.39 6.17
N LYS A 172 10.22 -3.64 7.26
CA LYS A 172 11.29 -2.75 7.72
C LYS A 172 12.45 -2.67 6.73
N GLU A 173 12.77 -3.76 6.03
CA GLU A 173 13.80 -3.77 4.97
C GLU A 173 13.42 -2.87 3.79
N VAL A 174 12.12 -2.70 3.51
CA VAL A 174 11.63 -1.80 2.45
C VAL A 174 11.77 -0.33 2.84
N GLY A 175 11.46 0.02 4.09
CA GLY A 175 11.65 1.36 4.66
C GLY A 175 10.73 2.47 4.13
N THR A 176 9.84 2.20 3.18
CA THR A 176 8.95 3.20 2.55
C THR A 176 7.45 2.96 2.79
N TRP A 177 7.09 1.86 3.45
CA TRP A 177 5.69 1.45 3.62
C TRP A 177 5.06 1.91 4.93
N ASP A 178 5.85 2.42 5.87
CA ASP A 178 5.40 2.72 7.24
C ASP A 178 4.20 3.67 7.27
N ASP A 179 4.27 4.79 6.53
CA ASP A 179 3.20 5.79 6.50
C ASP A 179 1.92 5.25 5.85
N ALA A 180 2.05 4.49 4.76
CA ALA A 180 0.92 3.89 4.07
C ALA A 180 0.21 2.84 4.96
N LEU A 181 0.99 1.98 5.62
CA LEU A 181 0.46 0.95 6.52
C LEU A 181 -0.13 1.55 7.80
N ALA A 182 0.44 2.64 8.32
CA ALA A 182 -0.13 3.38 9.44
C ALA A 182 -1.52 3.93 9.08
N GLN A 183 -1.65 4.57 7.92
CA GLN A 183 -2.93 5.10 7.43
C GLN A 183 -3.94 3.98 7.14
N ILE A 184 -3.54 2.89 6.50
CA ILE A 184 -4.39 1.70 6.28
C ILE A 184 -4.85 1.11 7.62
N GLY A 185 -3.95 1.03 8.60
CA GLY A 185 -4.21 0.63 9.98
C GLY A 185 -5.32 1.46 10.63
N GLU A 186 -5.27 2.77 10.45
CA GLU A 186 -6.27 3.70 11.00
C GLU A 186 -7.60 3.60 10.26
N MET A 187 -7.60 3.71 8.92
CA MET A 187 -8.82 3.73 8.11
C MET A 187 -9.66 2.46 8.22
N TYR A 188 -9.02 1.28 8.18
CA TYR A 188 -9.74 0.01 8.08
C TYR A 188 -9.84 -0.75 9.41
N PHE A 189 -9.00 -0.43 10.39
CA PHE A 189 -8.94 -1.18 11.65
C PHE A 189 -9.02 -0.29 12.90
N GLY A 190 -9.12 1.03 12.75
CA GLY A 190 -9.21 1.98 13.87
C GLY A 190 -7.95 2.00 14.75
N ILE A 191 -6.82 1.53 14.23
CA ILE A 191 -5.56 1.50 14.98
C ILE A 191 -4.96 2.89 14.92
N ARG A 192 -4.96 3.58 16.06
CA ARG A 192 -4.40 4.94 16.16
C ARG A 192 -2.92 4.93 15.81
N ILE A 193 -2.54 5.78 14.87
CA ILE A 193 -1.15 6.05 14.55
C ILE A 193 -0.49 6.64 15.82
N PRO A 194 0.60 6.04 16.34
CA PRO A 194 1.37 6.67 17.40
C PRO A 194 1.89 7.99 16.85
N ARG A 195 1.33 9.11 17.33
CA ARG A 195 1.84 10.43 16.93
C ARG A 195 3.27 10.52 17.47
N PRO A 196 4.28 10.85 16.66
CA PRO A 196 5.58 11.15 17.19
C PRO A 196 5.40 12.28 18.21
N GLY A 197 5.67 11.98 19.49
CA GLY A 197 5.63 12.97 20.55
C GLY A 197 6.57 14.11 20.18
N ASN A 198 6.17 15.35 20.48
CA ASN A 198 7.03 16.50 20.23
C ASN A 198 8.24 16.39 21.17
N PRO A 199 9.46 16.13 20.67
CA PRO A 199 10.63 15.88 21.52
C PRO A 199 10.93 17.07 22.44
N LEU A 200 10.57 18.27 22.01
CA LEU A 200 10.69 19.50 22.78
C LEU A 200 9.72 19.55 23.96
N MET A 201 8.49 19.05 23.80
CA MET A 201 7.51 18.96 24.91
C MET A 201 7.87 17.85 25.89
N ASP A 202 8.42 16.73 25.41
CA ASP A 202 8.88 15.64 26.28
C ASP A 202 10.11 16.07 27.11
N MET A 203 11.02 16.85 26.52
CA MET A 203 12.17 17.42 27.23
C MET A 203 11.76 18.53 28.20
N LEU A 204 10.84 19.42 27.81
CA LEU A 204 10.34 20.50 28.66
C LEU A 204 9.51 19.94 29.82
N GLY A 205 8.71 18.89 29.59
CA GLY A 205 7.98 18.17 30.64
C GLY A 205 8.93 17.47 31.62
N GLY A 206 10.00 16.86 31.12
CA GLY A 206 11.04 16.25 31.95
C GLY A 206 11.82 17.26 32.80
N MET A 207 12.03 18.47 32.29
CA MET A 207 12.76 19.53 32.98
C MET A 207 11.87 20.37 33.92
N MET A 208 10.58 20.55 33.60
CA MET A 208 9.64 21.40 34.36
C MET A 208 8.95 20.63 35.49
N PHE A 209 8.73 19.32 35.35
CA PHE A 209 8.09 18.49 36.38
C PHE A 209 9.06 17.64 37.22
N GLY A 210 10.38 17.83 37.06
CA GLY A 210 11.44 17.41 37.98
C GLY A 210 11.09 16.24 38.91
N GLY A 211 10.75 15.09 38.34
CA GLY A 211 10.26 13.93 39.07
C GLY A 211 11.21 12.77 38.86
N SER A 212 11.96 12.42 39.91
CA SER A 212 12.84 11.25 39.98
C SER A 212 12.23 10.04 39.28
N PRO A 213 13.03 9.21 38.57
CA PRO A 213 12.50 8.04 37.90
C PRO A 213 11.87 7.12 38.94
N LYS A 214 10.53 6.97 38.90
CA LYS A 214 9.86 5.94 39.68
C LYS A 214 10.41 4.59 39.19
N PRO A 215 10.91 3.73 40.09
CA PRO A 215 11.42 2.43 39.69
C PRO A 215 10.28 1.65 39.04
N LYS A 216 10.52 1.15 37.83
CA LYS A 216 9.63 0.18 37.19
C LYS A 216 9.43 -0.99 38.15
N PRO A 217 8.19 -1.47 38.38
CA PRO A 217 8.00 -2.69 39.13
C PRO A 217 8.70 -3.83 38.37
N LYS A 218 9.69 -4.46 39.03
CA LYS A 218 10.25 -5.73 38.56
C LYS A 218 9.08 -6.71 38.44
N LYS A 219 8.86 -7.25 37.24
CA LYS A 219 8.10 -8.51 37.11
C LYS A 219 8.85 -9.54 37.94
N VAL A 220 8.17 -10.08 38.95
CA VAL A 220 8.64 -11.23 39.70
C VAL A 220 8.54 -12.40 38.74
N ASP A 221 9.68 -12.95 38.34
CA ASP A 221 9.73 -14.20 37.59
C ASP A 221 9.11 -15.30 38.46
N ALA A 222 8.19 -16.08 37.87
CA ALA A 222 7.59 -17.23 38.53
C ALA A 222 8.68 -18.26 38.86
N PRO A 223 8.61 -18.98 40.00
CA PRO A 223 9.60 -19.99 40.34
C PRO A 223 9.54 -21.14 39.34
N VAL A 224 10.72 -21.60 38.92
CA VAL A 224 10.90 -22.83 38.13
C VAL A 224 10.46 -24.03 38.98
N PRO A 225 9.58 -24.92 38.49
CA PRO A 225 9.22 -26.13 39.23
C PRO A 225 10.42 -27.10 39.29
N PRO A 226 10.59 -27.85 40.39
CA PRO A 226 11.71 -28.77 40.54
C PRO A 226 11.62 -29.91 39.54
N ALA A 227 12.78 -30.27 38.98
CA ALA A 227 12.96 -31.47 38.16
C ALA A 227 12.64 -32.71 39.01
N VAL A 228 11.86 -33.62 38.43
CA VAL A 228 11.58 -34.93 39.01
C VAL A 228 12.55 -35.91 38.33
N ASP A 229 13.38 -36.55 39.14
CA ASP A 229 14.13 -37.76 38.76
C ASP A 229 13.18 -38.94 38.54
#